data_AF-A0A970W269-F1
#
_entry.id   AF-A0A970W269-F1
#
_cell.length_a   1.000
_cell.length_b   1.000
_cell.length_c   1.000
_cell.angle_alpha   90.00
_cell.angle_beta   90.00
_cell.angle_gamma   90.00
#
_symmetry.space_group_name_H-M   'P 1'
#
loop_
_entity.id
_entity.type
_entity.pdbx_description
1 polymer ?
#
loop_
_entity_poly.entity_id
_entity_poly.type
_entity_poly.pdbx_seq_one_letter_code
_entity_poly.pdbx_strand_id
1 'polypeptide(L)'
;MNRPRPTSGFALFLEKLMSGGRKAEQAIAEIKAEITSPTDGSRVPYRVACEGTHAGVAENMELWLIVYCANVLEGSDAEGADPIAVFYPQASPILRLPGGLWHSAISVGPSERESMGKTYDILLIATPRGATRQITKYNQEASARGKWSGMLRLPTGAAVLDTITVTRN
;
A
#
# COMPACT_ATOMS: atom_id res chain seq x y z
N MET A 1 -26.45 -16.62 -19.10
CA MET A 1 -25.62 -17.29 -18.06
C MET A 1 -24.50 -16.34 -17.66
N ASN A 2 -24.68 -15.59 -16.57
CA ASN A 2 -23.63 -14.75 -15.99
C ASN A 2 -22.72 -15.65 -15.15
N ARG A 3 -21.50 -15.92 -15.62
CA ARG A 3 -20.48 -16.53 -14.76
C ARG A 3 -19.99 -15.44 -13.79
N PRO A 4 -20.00 -15.66 -12.47
CA PRO A 4 -19.35 -14.74 -11.54
C PRO A 4 -17.86 -14.63 -11.89
N ARG A 5 -17.32 -13.41 -11.85
CA ARG A 5 -15.88 -13.18 -12.04
C ARG A 5 -15.11 -13.91 -10.94
N PRO A 6 -13.92 -14.48 -11.22
CA PRO A 6 -13.08 -15.02 -10.18
C PRO A 6 -12.73 -13.89 -9.21
N THR A 7 -13.14 -14.05 -7.96
CA THR A 7 -12.73 -13.19 -6.86
C THR A 7 -11.21 -13.32 -6.76
N SER A 8 -10.49 -12.23 -7.07
CA SER A 8 -9.03 -12.17 -6.92
C SER A 8 -8.64 -12.68 -5.53
N GLY A 9 -7.56 -13.47 -5.42
CA GLY A 9 -7.05 -13.96 -4.13
C GLY A 9 -6.78 -12.83 -3.12
N PHE A 10 -6.65 -11.59 -3.60
CA PHE A 10 -6.60 -10.36 -2.82
C PHE A 10 -7.86 -10.09 -1.98
N ALA A 11 -9.06 -10.35 -2.51
CA ALA A 11 -10.31 -10.11 -1.78
C ALA A 11 -10.48 -11.05 -0.58
N LEU A 12 -10.06 -12.32 -0.73
CA LEU A 12 -10.05 -13.33 0.34
C LEU A 12 -8.98 -13.03 1.40
N PHE A 13 -7.86 -12.40 1.00
CA PHE A 13 -6.82 -11.95 1.93
C PHE A 13 -7.24 -10.74 2.76
N LEU A 14 -7.97 -9.78 2.15
CA LEU A 14 -8.51 -8.60 2.83
C LEU A 14 -9.54 -8.97 3.91
N GLU A 15 -10.41 -9.95 3.64
CA GLU A 15 -11.46 -10.37 4.57
C GLU A 15 -10.87 -10.94 5.89
N LYS A 16 -9.73 -11.61 5.81
CA LYS A 16 -9.06 -12.24 6.95
C LYS A 16 -8.24 -11.28 7.82
N LEU A 17 -7.91 -10.09 7.30
CA LEU A 17 -7.15 -9.05 8.01
C LEU A 17 -8.01 -8.17 8.93
N MET A 18 -9.34 -8.18 8.75
CA MET A 18 -10.27 -7.21 9.34
C MET A 18 -10.93 -7.63 10.66
N SER A 19 -10.49 -8.70 11.34
CA SER A 19 -11.19 -9.26 12.53
C SER A 19 -10.68 -8.77 13.90
N GLY A 20 -10.41 -7.47 14.07
CA GLY A 20 -9.74 -6.91 15.25
C GLY A 20 -10.36 -5.63 15.82
N GLY A 21 -11.35 -5.76 16.71
CA GLY A 21 -11.70 -4.78 17.74
C GLY A 21 -12.74 -3.72 17.34
N ARG A 22 -14.01 -3.96 17.72
CA ARG A 22 -15.22 -3.18 17.37
C ARG A 22 -15.11 -1.65 17.37
N LYS A 23 -14.33 -1.01 18.27
CA LYS A 23 -14.20 0.47 18.30
C LYS A 23 -13.18 1.03 17.29
N ALA A 24 -12.07 0.33 17.07
CA ALA A 24 -11.09 0.73 16.06
C ALA A 24 -11.64 0.49 14.65
N GLU A 25 -12.34 -0.64 14.46
CA GLU A 25 -13.06 -0.96 13.22
C GLU A 25 -14.11 0.11 12.86
N GLN A 26 -14.90 0.56 13.84
CA GLN A 26 -15.90 1.61 13.62
C GLN A 26 -15.27 2.95 13.23
N ALA A 27 -14.18 3.35 13.92
CA ALA A 27 -13.47 4.59 13.60
C ALA A 27 -12.82 4.55 12.21
N ILE A 28 -12.38 3.38 11.75
CA ILE A 28 -11.81 3.18 10.40
C ILE A 28 -12.91 3.23 9.34
N ALA A 29 -14.08 2.64 9.62
CA ALA A 29 -15.21 2.59 8.67
C ALA A 29 -15.75 3.99 8.30
N GLU A 30 -15.52 5.00 9.13
CA GLU A 30 -15.93 6.38 8.87
C GLU A 30 -14.90 7.19 8.07
N ILE A 31 -13.68 6.67 7.91
CA ILE A 31 -12.64 7.35 7.15
C ILE A 31 -12.97 7.22 5.67
N LYS A 32 -13.03 8.36 4.98
CA LYS A 32 -13.12 8.43 3.52
C LYS A 32 -11.81 8.99 3.02
N ALA A 33 -11.05 8.20 2.28
CA ALA A 33 -9.84 8.69 1.63
C ALA A 33 -9.64 7.91 0.33
N GLU A 34 -9.14 8.60 -0.69
CA GLU A 34 -8.94 8.04 -2.02
C GLU A 34 -7.68 8.62 -2.66
N ILE A 35 -7.11 7.87 -3.59
CA ILE A 35 -6.03 8.30 -4.46
C ILE A 35 -6.66 8.84 -5.74
N THR A 36 -6.38 10.10 -6.06
CA THR A 36 -6.89 10.78 -7.28
C THR A 36 -5.85 10.85 -8.40
N SER A 37 -4.57 10.79 -8.04
CA SER A 37 -3.45 10.74 -8.97
C SER A 37 -2.32 9.92 -8.34
N PRO A 38 -1.64 9.01 -9.05
CA PRO A 38 -1.98 8.58 -10.41
C PRO A 38 -3.35 7.88 -10.45
N THR A 39 -3.92 7.73 -11.64
CA THR A 39 -5.19 7.01 -11.82
C THR A 39 -4.94 5.51 -11.98
N ASP A 40 -5.94 4.70 -11.64
CA ASP A 40 -5.90 3.26 -11.82
C ASP A 40 -5.65 2.88 -13.30
N GLY A 41 -4.78 1.89 -13.51
CA GLY A 41 -4.30 1.43 -14.81
C GLY A 41 -3.25 2.33 -15.49
N SER A 42 -2.88 3.47 -14.90
CA SER A 42 -1.95 4.40 -15.53
C SER A 42 -0.51 3.88 -15.60
N ARG A 43 0.28 4.45 -16.52
CA ARG A 43 1.72 4.22 -16.63
C ARG A 43 2.47 5.33 -15.90
N VAL A 44 3.36 4.96 -14.98
CA VAL A 44 4.03 5.93 -14.11
C VAL A 44 5.55 5.77 -14.13
N PRO A 45 6.32 6.87 -13.97
CA PRO A 45 7.78 6.87 -13.71
C PRO A 45 8.12 6.24 -12.35
N TYR A 46 9.42 6.06 -12.07
CA TYR A 46 9.90 5.41 -10.84
C TYR A 46 9.55 6.25 -9.63
N ARG A 47 9.78 7.56 -9.76
CA ARG A 47 9.31 8.57 -8.81
C ARG A 47 8.05 9.21 -9.36
N VAL A 48 6.94 9.03 -8.66
CA VAL A 48 5.66 9.61 -9.06
C VAL A 48 5.08 10.43 -7.91
N ALA A 49 4.50 11.57 -8.26
CA ALA A 49 3.67 12.34 -7.35
C ALA A 49 2.32 11.62 -7.19
N CYS A 50 1.93 11.40 -5.95
CA CYS A 50 0.67 10.79 -5.57
C CYS A 50 -0.15 11.83 -4.81
N GLU A 51 -1.42 11.99 -5.17
CA GLU A 51 -2.33 12.99 -4.65
C GLU A 51 -3.69 12.37 -4.39
N GLY A 52 -4.43 12.95 -3.44
CA GLY A 52 -5.76 12.48 -3.15
C GLY A 52 -6.51 13.30 -2.12
N THR A 53 -7.62 12.73 -1.67
CA THR A 53 -8.50 13.37 -0.70
C THR A 53 -8.62 12.53 0.57
N HIS A 54 -9.02 13.17 1.67
CA HIS A 54 -9.34 12.52 2.93
C HIS A 54 -10.41 13.28 3.73
N ALA A 55 -11.19 12.56 4.52
CA ALA A 55 -12.16 13.05 5.48
C ALA A 55 -12.32 12.04 6.63
N GLY A 56 -12.65 12.51 7.83
CA GLY A 56 -12.92 11.65 8.98
C GLY A 56 -11.70 10.96 9.60
N VAL A 57 -10.48 11.33 9.22
CA VAL A 57 -9.26 10.73 9.78
C VAL A 57 -9.03 11.24 11.21
N ALA A 58 -9.20 10.37 12.21
CA ALA A 58 -8.99 10.69 13.61
C ALA A 58 -7.57 11.21 13.92
N GLU A 59 -7.42 12.02 14.98
CA GLU A 59 -6.14 12.63 15.36
C GLU A 59 -5.06 11.61 15.74
N ASN A 60 -5.46 10.43 16.19
CA ASN A 60 -4.56 9.35 16.61
C ASN A 60 -4.21 8.38 15.46
N MET A 61 -4.65 8.68 14.24
CA MET A 61 -4.35 7.91 13.04
C MET A 61 -3.51 8.72 12.05
N GLU A 62 -2.71 8.00 11.29
CA GLU A 62 -1.93 8.54 10.17
C GLU A 62 -2.32 7.84 8.89
N LEU A 63 -2.17 8.56 7.77
CA LEU A 63 -2.30 7.98 6.45
C LEU A 63 -0.91 7.64 5.91
N TRP A 64 -0.78 6.50 5.26
CA TRP A 64 0.47 6.05 4.62
C TRP A 64 0.19 5.53 3.22
N LEU A 65 1.16 5.72 2.33
CA LEU A 65 1.20 5.03 1.04
C LEU A 65 2.11 3.81 1.17
N ILE A 66 1.64 2.68 0.65
CA ILE A 66 2.41 1.44 0.53
C ILE A 66 2.40 1.04 -0.94
N VAL A 67 3.57 0.77 -1.50
CA VAL A 67 3.66 0.13 -2.82
C VAL A 67 3.71 -1.37 -2.59
N TYR A 68 2.78 -2.09 -3.20
CA TYR A 68 2.69 -3.53 -3.13
C TYR A 68 3.11 -4.13 -4.47
N CYS A 69 3.94 -5.16 -4.37
CA CYS A 69 4.31 -6.00 -5.49
C CYS A 69 3.97 -7.44 -5.11
N ALA A 70 3.10 -8.07 -5.90
CA ALA A 70 3.06 -9.52 -5.94
C ALA A 70 4.31 -9.98 -6.69
N ASN A 71 5.38 -10.32 -5.97
CA ASN A 71 6.56 -10.91 -6.59
C ASN A 71 6.18 -12.31 -7.06
N VAL A 72 5.81 -12.44 -8.34
CA VAL A 72 5.99 -13.68 -9.07
C VAL A 72 7.50 -13.82 -9.18
N LEU A 73 8.10 -14.72 -8.42
CA LEU A 73 9.55 -14.98 -8.49
C LEU A 73 9.89 -15.39 -9.94
N GLU A 74 10.40 -14.45 -10.73
CA GLU A 74 11.12 -14.76 -11.96
C GLU A 74 12.45 -15.39 -11.54
N GLY A 75 12.56 -16.72 -11.64
CA GLY A 75 13.80 -17.44 -11.38
C GLY A 75 13.71 -18.70 -10.54
N SER A 76 12.52 -19.20 -10.20
CA SER A 76 12.41 -20.59 -9.80
C SER A 76 11.64 -21.35 -10.88
N ASP A 77 12.36 -22.17 -11.64
CA ASP A 77 11.81 -23.31 -12.39
C ASP A 77 11.15 -24.36 -11.45
N ALA A 78 10.88 -23.99 -10.20
CA ALA A 78 10.02 -24.71 -9.28
C ALA A 78 8.58 -24.37 -9.63
N GLU A 79 8.00 -25.20 -10.50
CA GLU A 79 6.57 -25.43 -10.59
C GLU A 79 5.99 -25.47 -9.14
N GLY A 80 5.22 -24.45 -8.75
CA GLY A 80 4.57 -24.40 -7.42
C GLY A 80 5.17 -23.48 -6.36
N ALA A 81 6.10 -22.56 -6.67
CA ALA A 81 6.48 -21.51 -5.72
C ALA A 81 5.34 -20.47 -5.56
N ASP A 82 4.80 -20.34 -4.35
CA ASP A 82 3.79 -19.32 -4.04
C ASP A 82 4.38 -17.90 -4.23
N PRO A 83 3.65 -16.98 -4.88
CA PRO A 83 4.10 -15.60 -5.02
C PRO A 83 4.28 -14.97 -3.63
N ILE A 84 5.44 -14.36 -3.40
CA ILE A 84 5.69 -13.65 -2.13
C ILE A 84 5.16 -12.23 -2.28
N ALA A 85 4.08 -11.95 -1.58
CA ALA A 85 3.54 -10.61 -1.38
C ALA A 85 4.56 -9.73 -0.63
N VAL A 86 4.99 -8.63 -1.23
CA VAL A 86 5.92 -7.68 -0.60
C VAL A 86 5.33 -6.28 -0.58
N PHE A 87 5.36 -5.67 0.60
CA PHE A 87 4.89 -4.33 0.89
C PHE A 87 6.07 -3.38 1.07
N TYR A 88 6.08 -2.27 0.35
CA TYR A 88 7.12 -1.24 0.41
C TYR A 88 6.49 0.05 0.94
N PRO A 89 6.50 0.25 2.27
CA PRO A 89 6.10 1.52 2.84
C PRO A 89 6.95 2.66 2.31
N GLN A 90 6.29 3.79 2.04
CA GLN A 90 6.99 5.00 1.65
C GLN A 90 7.62 5.68 2.86
N ALA A 91 8.57 6.58 2.64
CA ALA A 91 9.51 7.02 3.69
C ALA A 91 8.84 7.68 4.91
N SER A 92 7.72 8.38 4.70
CA SER A 92 7.03 9.17 5.72
C SER A 92 5.51 9.00 5.65
N PRO A 93 4.78 9.30 6.74
CA PRO A 93 3.33 9.42 6.67
C PRO A 93 2.95 10.54 5.69
N ILE A 94 1.74 10.45 5.16
CA ILE A 94 1.17 11.47 4.29
C ILE A 94 0.90 12.74 5.11
N LEU A 95 1.35 13.87 4.61
CA LEU A 95 0.98 15.18 5.15
C LEU A 95 -0.45 15.50 4.73
N ARG A 96 -1.35 15.61 5.71
CA ARG A 96 -2.73 16.05 5.52
C ARG A 96 -2.79 17.57 5.38
N LEU A 97 -3.37 18.06 4.31
CA LEU A 97 -3.54 19.50 4.07
C LEU A 97 -4.95 19.98 4.44
N PRO A 98 -5.13 21.28 4.72
CA PRO A 98 -6.45 21.89 4.86
C PRO A 98 -7.34 21.60 3.64
N GLY A 99 -8.65 21.45 3.87
CA GLY A 99 -9.61 21.12 2.81
C GLY A 99 -9.67 19.63 2.46
N GLY A 100 -8.96 18.77 3.20
CA GLY A 100 -9.01 17.32 3.00
C GLY A 100 -8.19 16.85 1.81
N LEU A 101 -7.16 17.59 1.42
CA LEU A 101 -6.24 17.23 0.34
C LEU A 101 -4.96 16.62 0.91
N TRP A 102 -4.27 15.83 0.09
CA TRP A 102 -2.92 15.39 0.40
C TRP A 102 -2.08 15.19 -0.86
N HIS A 103 -0.77 15.29 -0.71
CA HIS A 103 0.19 14.92 -1.75
C HIS A 103 1.43 14.26 -1.13
N SER A 104 2.06 13.36 -1.86
CA SER A 104 3.27 12.66 -1.46
C SER A 104 4.06 12.23 -2.70
N ALA A 105 5.36 11.99 -2.55
CA ALA A 105 6.17 11.39 -3.61
C ALA A 105 6.48 9.94 -3.23
N ILE A 106 6.26 9.02 -4.17
CA ILE A 106 6.48 7.59 -3.95
C ILE A 106 7.49 7.01 -4.94
N SER A 107 8.15 5.93 -4.53
CA SER A 107 8.95 5.08 -5.42
C SER A 107 8.15 3.83 -5.80
N VAL A 108 7.88 3.65 -7.09
CA VAL A 108 7.16 2.49 -7.62
C VAL A 108 8.18 1.48 -8.14
N GLY A 109 8.34 0.37 -7.41
CA GLY A 109 9.34 -0.67 -7.70
C GLY A 109 10.59 -0.60 -6.80
N PRO A 110 11.39 -1.68 -6.78
CA PRO A 110 12.57 -1.80 -5.91
C PRO A 110 13.77 -0.95 -6.37
N SER A 111 13.89 -0.67 -7.65
CA SER A 111 14.97 0.15 -8.21
C SER A 111 14.53 0.88 -9.48
N GLU A 112 15.32 1.86 -9.92
CA GLU A 112 15.01 2.67 -11.12
C GLU A 112 15.20 1.89 -12.42
N ARG A 113 16.15 0.94 -12.44
CA ARG A 113 16.54 0.17 -13.63
C ARG A 113 15.80 -1.14 -13.78
N GLU A 114 15.35 -1.71 -12.66
CA GLU A 114 14.61 -2.97 -12.68
C GLU A 114 13.12 -2.65 -12.68
N SER A 115 12.33 -3.53 -13.26
CA SER A 115 10.86 -3.52 -13.15
C SER A 115 10.07 -2.63 -14.10
N MET A 116 10.66 -2.13 -15.19
CA MET A 116 9.89 -1.59 -16.30
C MET A 116 8.88 -2.63 -16.82
N GLY A 117 7.65 -2.19 -17.10
CA GLY A 117 6.54 -3.05 -17.56
C GLY A 117 5.85 -3.85 -16.46
N LYS A 118 6.36 -3.89 -15.22
CA LYS A 118 5.71 -4.57 -14.10
C LYS A 118 4.59 -3.72 -13.51
N THR A 119 3.56 -4.40 -12.99
CA THR A 119 2.42 -3.78 -12.31
C THR A 119 2.63 -3.74 -10.81
N TYR A 120 2.16 -2.66 -10.19
CA TYR A 120 2.23 -2.43 -8.76
C TYR A 120 0.91 -1.92 -8.27
N ASP A 121 0.51 -2.32 -7.06
CA ASP A 121 -0.61 -1.68 -6.39
C ASP A 121 -0.08 -0.60 -5.46
N ILE A 122 -0.72 0.57 -5.46
CA ILE A 122 -0.49 1.63 -4.50
C ILE A 122 -1.66 1.58 -3.52
N LEU A 123 -1.37 1.25 -2.27
CA LEU A 123 -2.34 1.16 -1.21
C LEU A 123 -2.27 2.45 -0.39
N LEU A 124 -3.43 3.09 -0.22
CA LEU A 124 -3.63 4.11 0.80
C LEU A 124 -4.13 3.41 2.06
N ILE A 125 -3.39 3.54 3.16
CA ILE A 125 -3.74 2.90 4.43
C ILE A 125 -3.91 3.92 5.55
N ALA A 126 -4.81 3.66 6.49
CA ALA A 126 -4.84 4.29 7.80
C ALA A 126 -4.13 3.41 8.83
N THR A 127 -3.31 4.03 9.67
CA THR A 127 -2.54 3.32 10.70
C THR A 127 -2.71 3.96 12.07
N PRO A 128 -3.01 3.19 13.13
CA PRO A 128 -2.88 3.66 14.49
C PRO A 128 -1.38 3.80 14.86
N ARG A 129 -1.09 4.53 15.94
CA ARG A 129 0.29 4.74 16.46
C ARG A 129 1.15 3.47 16.53
N GLY A 130 0.58 2.33 16.91
CA GLY A 130 1.31 1.06 17.00
C GLY A 130 1.80 0.55 15.63
N ALA A 131 0.96 0.68 14.60
CA ALA A 131 1.28 0.33 13.22
C ALA A 131 2.28 1.31 12.61
N THR A 132 2.08 2.62 12.82
CA THR A 132 3.03 3.68 12.43
C THR A 132 4.44 3.35 12.91
N ARG A 133 4.61 3.02 14.21
CA ARG A 133 5.93 2.70 14.79
C ARG A 133 6.62 1.54 14.08
N GLN A 134 5.88 0.53 13.64
CA GLN A 134 6.44 -0.60 12.90
C GLN A 134 6.95 -0.16 11.52
N ILE A 135 6.16 0.64 10.80
CA ILE A 135 6.55 1.19 9.49
C ILE A 135 7.78 2.10 9.62
N THR A 136 7.74 3.03 10.59
CA THR A 136 8.87 3.94 10.84
C THR A 136 10.14 3.18 11.18
N LYS A 137 10.05 2.16 12.04
CA LYS A 137 11.21 1.31 12.39
C LYS A 137 11.76 0.59 11.15
N TYR A 138 10.89 0.00 10.32
CA TYR A 138 11.30 -0.61 9.06
C TYR A 138 12.05 0.39 8.17
N ASN A 139 11.49 1.59 7.96
CA ASN A 139 12.12 2.61 7.12
C ASN A 139 13.48 3.06 7.65
N GLN A 140 13.61 3.22 8.98
CA GLN A 140 14.88 3.55 9.62
C GLN A 140 15.94 2.46 9.42
N GLU A 141 15.58 1.19 9.62
CA GLU A 141 16.48 0.06 9.42
C GLU A 141 16.88 -0.12 7.95
N ALA A 142 15.91 0.01 7.03
CA ALA A 142 16.15 -0.08 5.60
C ALA A 142 17.07 1.04 5.12
N SER A 143 16.83 2.28 5.59
CA SER A 143 17.69 3.43 5.31
C SER A 143 19.09 3.27 5.88
N ALA A 144 19.24 2.79 7.11
CA ALA A 144 20.55 2.56 7.73
C ALA A 144 21.38 1.50 6.99
N ARG A 145 20.71 0.54 6.34
CA ARG A 145 21.35 -0.53 5.56
C ARG A 145 21.47 -0.22 4.07
N GLY A 146 20.84 0.86 3.58
CA GLY A 146 20.70 1.13 2.16
C GLY A 146 19.96 0.03 1.38
N LYS A 147 19.09 -0.75 2.06
CA LYS A 147 18.41 -1.92 1.48
C LYS A 147 16.96 -1.99 1.93
N TRP A 148 16.04 -1.94 0.96
CA TRP A 148 14.59 -2.05 1.16
C TRP A 148 14.09 -3.41 0.70
N SER A 149 14.16 -4.42 1.57
CA SER A 149 13.64 -5.76 1.27
C SER A 149 12.11 -5.83 1.22
N GLY A 150 11.44 -4.77 1.66
CA GLY A 150 10.00 -4.77 1.89
C GLY A 150 9.61 -5.51 3.18
N MET A 151 8.33 -5.37 3.52
CA MET A 151 7.65 -6.07 4.60
C MET A 151 6.80 -7.20 4.00
N LEU A 152 6.73 -8.35 4.67
CA LEU A 152 5.92 -9.49 4.20
C LEU A 152 4.44 -9.38 4.57
N ARG A 153 4.08 -8.43 5.43
CA ARG A 153 2.72 -8.17 5.88
C ARG A 153 2.56 -6.71 6.26
N LEU A 154 1.34 -6.19 6.14
CA LEU A 154 0.98 -4.92 6.75
C LEU A 154 1.04 -5.02 8.29
N PRO A 155 1.39 -3.93 8.99
CA PRO A 155 1.33 -3.91 10.45
C PRO A 155 -0.08 -4.19 10.97
N THR A 156 -0.19 -4.88 12.10
CA THR A 156 -1.48 -5.14 12.74
C THR A 156 -2.21 -3.83 13.05
N GLY A 157 -3.50 -3.79 12.70
CA GLY A 157 -4.36 -2.62 12.90
C GLY A 157 -4.27 -1.56 11.81
N ALA A 158 -3.41 -1.75 10.79
CA ALA A 158 -3.50 -0.98 9.56
C ALA A 158 -4.77 -1.39 8.78
N ALA A 159 -5.45 -0.41 8.19
CA ALA A 159 -6.58 -0.64 7.30
C ALA A 159 -6.32 -0.03 5.94
N VAL A 160 -6.61 -0.81 4.89
CA VAL A 160 -6.57 -0.33 3.51
C VAL A 160 -7.84 0.48 3.24
N LEU A 161 -7.66 1.72 2.81
CA LEU A 161 -8.74 2.66 2.51
C LEU A 161 -9.02 2.74 1.02
N ASP A 162 -7.96 2.71 0.20
CA ASP A 162 -8.04 2.73 -1.25
C ASP A 162 -6.87 1.97 -1.87
N THR A 163 -7.05 1.51 -3.10
CA THR A 163 -6.02 0.79 -3.87
C THR A 163 -6.17 1.09 -5.35
N ILE A 164 -5.07 1.48 -5.99
CA ILE A 164 -4.98 1.62 -7.44
C ILE A 164 -3.84 0.75 -7.96
N THR A 165 -3.96 0.26 -9.19
CA THR A 165 -2.91 -0.47 -9.88
C THR A 165 -2.25 0.44 -10.91
N VAL A 166 -0.91 0.44 -10.96
CA VAL A 166 -0.13 1.22 -11.93
C VAL A 166 0.90 0.33 -12.61
N THR A 167 1.29 0.69 -13.84
CA THR A 167 2.35 0.00 -14.58
C THR A 167 3.59 0.88 -14.64
N ARG A 168 4.76 0.32 -14.32
CA ARG A 168 6.03 1.02 -14.41
C ARG A 168 6.40 1.25 -15.89
N ASN A 169 6.60 2.50 -16.30
CA ASN A 169 7.05 2.85 -17.66
C ASN A 169 8.54 2.68 -17.89
#